data_AF-A0A2M8T279-F1
#
_entry.id   AF-A0A2M8T279-F1
#
_cell.length_a   1.000
_cell.length_b   1.000
_cell.length_c   1.000
_cell.angle_alpha   90.00
_cell.angle_beta   90.00
_cell.angle_gamma   90.00
#
_symmetry.space_group_name_H-M   'P 1'
#
loop_
_entity.id
_entity.type
_entity.pdbx_description
1 polymer ?
#
loop_
_entity_poly.entity_id
_entity_poly.type
_entity_poly.pdbx_seq_one_letter_code
_entity_poly.pdbx_strand_id
1 'polypeptide(L)' 'MKVYRLPKGVVLVGKAWEIRAKLKEYGRTFQYVKDWVSKP' A
#
# COMPACT_ATOMS: atom_id res chain seq x y z
N MET A 1 8.62 -5.88 -6.15
CA MET A 1 8.23 -4.64 -5.44
C MET A 1 8.38 -4.78 -3.91
N LYS A 2 8.83 -3.73 -3.22
CA LYS A 2 8.97 -3.64 -1.75
C LYS A 2 7.94 -2.65 -1.19
N VAL A 3 7.33 -2.98 -0.04
CA VAL A 3 6.38 -2.11 0.67
C VAL A 3 6.96 -1.77 2.03
N TYR A 4 7.09 -0.49 2.33
CA TYR A 4 7.51 0.02 3.63
C TYR A 4 6.31 0.69 4.29
N ARG A 5 5.89 0.14 5.44
CA ARG A 5 4.86 0.76 6.28
C ARG A 5 5.54 1.74 7.23
N LEU A 6 5.16 3.01 7.14
CA LEU A 6 5.59 4.08 8.03
C LEU A 6 4.41 4.44 8.94
N PRO A 7 4.66 5.02 10.13
CA PRO A 7 3.58 5.38 11.06
C PRO A 7 2.51 6.32 10.49
N LYS A 8 2.86 7.11 9.46
CA LYS A 8 1.97 8.09 8.83
C LYS A 8 1.73 7.83 7.33
N GLY A 9 2.13 6.67 6.79
CA GLY A 9 1.96 6.41 5.36
C GLY A 9 2.59 5.09 4.88
N VAL A 10 2.56 4.87 3.57
CA VAL A 10 3.10 3.67 2.93
C VAL A 10 3.98 4.08 1.76
N VAL A 11 5.18 3.52 1.67
CA VAL A 11 6.09 3.71 0.54
C VAL A 11 6.18 2.41 -0.26
N LEU A 12 5.83 2.48 -1.54
CA LEU A 12 5.95 1.36 -2.48
C LEU A 12 7.15 1.62 -3.41
N VAL A 13 8.09 0.68 -3.45
CA VAL A 13 9.28 0.75 -4.31
C VAL A 13 9.26 -0.40 -5.31
N GLY A 14 9.20 -0.10 -6.61
CA GLY A 14 9.13 -1.11 -7.67
C GLY A 14 8.80 -0.52 -9.03
N LYS A 15 8.53 -1.37 -10.02
CA LYS A 15 8.11 -0.90 -11.35
C LYS A 15 6.72 -0.26 -11.25
N ALA A 16 6.47 0.77 -12.07
CA ALA A 16 5.23 1.53 -12.02
C ALA A 16 3.98 0.64 -12.15
N TRP A 17 4.01 -0.37 -13.02
CA TRP A 17 2.90 -1.29 -13.19
C TRP A 17 2.67 -2.20 -11.97
N GLU A 18 3.73 -2.65 -11.29
CA GLU A 18 3.63 -3.46 -10.06
C GLU A 18 2.96 -2.64 -8.94
N ILE A 19 3.33 -1.36 -8.82
CA ILE A 19 2.75 -0.44 -7.84
C ILE A 19 1.26 -0.25 -8.13
N ARG A 20 0.88 -0.01 -9.39
CA ARG A 20 -0.52 0.15 -9.80
C ARG A 20 -1.35 -1.10 -9.52
N ALA A 21 -0.81 -2.29 -9.80
CA ALA A 21 -1.47 -3.56 -9.51
C ALA A 21 -1.69 -3.73 -8.00
N LYS A 22 -0.69 -3.42 -7.16
CA LYS A 22 -0.79 -3.55 -5.71
C LYS A 22 -1.76 -2.55 -5.10
N LEU A 23 -1.75 -1.29 -5.55
CA LEU A 23 -2.73 -0.30 -5.10
C LEU A 23 -4.16 -0.73 -5.44
N LYS A 24 -4.38 -1.35 -6.59
CA LYS A 24 -5.69 -1.88 -6.98
C LYS A 24 -6.14 -3.07 -6.12
N GLU A 25 -5.21 -3.92 -5.72
CA GLU A 25 -5.46 -5.04 -4.80
C GLU A 25 -5.83 -4.52 -3.40
N TYR A 26 -4.99 -3.65 -2.83
CA TYR A 26 -5.22 -3.10 -1.48
C TYR A 26 -6.43 -2.17 -1.41
N GLY A 27 -6.76 -1.45 -2.49
CA GLY A 27 -7.98 -0.65 -2.56
C GLY A 27 -9.27 -1.47 -2.50
N ARG A 28 -9.22 -2.79 -2.72
CA ARG A 28 -10.37 -3.69 -2.49
C ARG A 28 -10.47 -4.15 -1.03
N THR A 29 -9.33 -4.20 -0.34
CA THR A 29 -9.23 -4.71 1.04
C THR A 29 -9.32 -3.61 2.09
N PHE A 30 -8.91 -2.39 1.75
CA PHE A 30 -8.84 -1.24 2.64
C PHE A 30 -9.49 -0.02 1.99
N GLN A 31 -10.48 0.56 2.69
CA GLN A 31 -11.13 1.80 2.27
C GLN A 31 -10.19 3.00 2.43
N TYR A 32 -9.39 3.02 3.50
CA TYR A 32 -8.50 4.14 3.83
C TYR A 32 -7.05 3.69 4.05
N VAL A 33 -6.11 4.58 3.72
CA VAL A 33 -4.68 4.35 3.97
C VAL A 33 -4.38 4.22 5.48
N LYS A 34 -5.15 4.90 6.34
CA LYS A 34 -5.03 4.74 7.80
C LYS A 34 -5.25 3.29 8.24
N ASP A 35 -6.22 2.60 7.63
CA ASP A 35 -6.57 1.22 7.97
C ASP A 35 -5.50 0.26 7.43
N TRP A 36 -4.89 0.63 6.32
CA TRP A 36 -3.77 -0.10 5.73
C TRP A 36 -2.49 0.00 6.58
N VAL A 37 -2.22 1.18 7.15
CA VAL A 37 -1.05 1.40 8.02
C VAL A 37 -1.26 0.83 9.42
N SER A 38 -2.49 0.87 9.94
CA SER A 38 -2.81 0.49 11.32
C SER A 38 -2.95 -1.02 11.55
N LYS A 39 -3.15 -1.84 10.51
CA LYS A 39 -3.20 -3.29 10.69
C LYS A 39 -1.78 -3.88 10.76
N PRO A 40 -1.47 -4.71 11.78
CA PRO A 40 -0.17 -5.36 11.94
C PRO A 40 0.18 -6.28 10.76
#